data_AF-A0AA43L0D6-F1
#
_entry.id   AF-A0AA43L0D6-F1
#
_cell.length_a   1.000
_cell.length_b   1.000
_cell.length_c   1.000
_cell.angle_alpha   90.00
_cell.angle_beta   90.00
_cell.angle_gamma   90.00
#
_symmetry.space_group_name_H-M   'P 1'
#
loop_
_entity.id
_entity.type
_entity.pdbx_description
1 polymer ?
#
loop_
_entity_poly.entity_id
_entity_poly.type
_entity_poly.pdbx_seq_one_letter_code
_entity_poly.pdbx_strand_id
1 'polypeptide(L)'
;MFKKIKISLFSIALLSTFSLATVTAEAEDAVETSLPTVRAAESIDDWMPDKTLQRMVADKYTGGDVSLLTPEILAGESIQWDIGQGYPEDDELLTVVDFTGMEKLDFFNISVTNTNFEETLDNIVKTANNLKYLHFYDNLNLTLPNGLDFSKLNMAEQVFFWDCFYTPKTITLDQNNYSDFSKSYDELGLLNLSGNVVERSIYEDDNYVPVSESNPQFSYAYTPSTNDVSFSFDPEAAGIVYDTDLAGKTFTNDDSQLESEPFIRLTVDSPENENKIDGDIFLHLNFEYLVAKTESSVIAKYGMYDAAGNWVSLADDVITPGLIGTDYTTTQKIIAGYTFVKVIGEPTGKYAEEDVTVTYVYKKKPSTPSEPNNPDTPGSVPDEVLLPVWRAYNFGDGDHLYTTSRDEYDWIVGLGWQAEGIAFHSVTPAYENALPVYRLYNPNSGEHFYTLSKAEYEAVAAEGWNKEGIGYYMVPENLGYAIYRVFNPNATGPGSHLFTKSREEADWLISLGWEDEGIAFYSAR
;
A
#
# COMPACT_ATOMS: atom_id res chain seq x y z
N MET A 1 -13.53 -27.51 42.95
CA MET A 1 -13.98 -28.06 44.26
C MET A 1 -14.27 -26.88 45.18
N PHE A 2 -15.54 -26.53 45.38
CA PHE A 2 -15.97 -25.31 46.08
C PHE A 2 -15.55 -25.28 47.56
N LYS A 3 -15.02 -24.15 48.03
CA LYS A 3 -14.99 -23.80 49.46
C LYS A 3 -15.42 -22.35 49.66
N LYS A 4 -16.67 -22.19 50.12
CA LYS A 4 -17.25 -20.98 50.71
C LYS A 4 -16.49 -20.61 51.99
N ILE A 5 -16.20 -19.33 52.20
CA ILE A 5 -15.78 -18.80 53.51
C ILE A 5 -16.80 -17.74 53.96
N LYS A 6 -17.12 -17.81 55.26
CA LYS A 6 -18.24 -17.18 55.98
C LYS A 6 -17.97 -15.72 56.33
N ILE A 7 -19.04 -14.93 56.27
CA ILE A 7 -19.24 -13.64 56.91
C ILE A 7 -19.35 -13.82 58.44
N SER A 8 -18.78 -12.89 59.22
CA SER A 8 -18.99 -12.78 60.67
C SER A 8 -19.32 -11.34 61.05
N LEU A 9 -20.58 -11.10 61.46
CA LEU A 9 -21.02 -9.90 62.17
C LEU A 9 -20.61 -10.00 63.65
N PHE A 10 -20.16 -8.89 64.24
CA PHE A 10 -20.04 -8.73 65.69
C PHE A 10 -21.02 -7.67 66.18
N SER A 11 -21.97 -8.08 67.02
CA SER A 11 -22.83 -7.20 67.82
C SER A 11 -22.22 -7.05 69.22
N ILE A 12 -22.17 -5.82 69.75
CA ILE A 12 -21.85 -5.56 71.16
C ILE A 12 -23.00 -4.74 71.76
N ALA A 13 -23.65 -5.30 72.78
CA ALA A 13 -24.58 -4.63 73.66
C ALA A 13 -23.90 -4.39 75.01
N LEU A 14 -24.10 -3.21 75.61
CA LEU A 14 -23.94 -3.04 77.05
C LEU A 14 -24.94 -1.99 77.57
N LEU A 15 -25.90 -2.46 78.38
CA LEU A 15 -26.75 -1.63 79.23
C LEU A 15 -26.02 -1.30 80.53
N SER A 16 -26.19 -0.08 81.04
CA SER A 16 -26.17 0.19 82.48
C SER A 16 -27.23 1.24 82.83
N THR A 17 -27.99 0.96 83.88
CA THR A 17 -29.07 1.78 84.45
C THR A 17 -28.54 2.63 85.60
N PHE A 18 -29.06 3.85 85.83
CA PHE A 18 -29.67 4.25 87.12
C PHE A 18 -30.31 5.66 87.10
N SER A 19 -31.54 5.69 87.64
CA SER A 19 -32.35 6.69 88.35
C SER A 19 -32.43 8.18 87.98
N LEU A 20 -33.70 8.59 87.85
CA LEU A 20 -34.30 9.92 87.95
C LEU A 20 -33.85 10.71 89.20
N ALA A 21 -33.56 11.99 89.00
CA ALA A 21 -33.70 13.04 90.00
C ALA A 21 -34.36 14.25 89.32
N THR A 22 -35.54 14.64 89.82
CA THR A 22 -36.25 15.87 89.45
C THR A 22 -35.66 17.05 90.21
N VAL A 23 -35.21 18.09 89.52
CA VAL A 23 -35.02 19.44 90.07
C VAL A 23 -35.70 20.44 89.15
N THR A 24 -36.45 21.31 89.80
CA THR A 24 -37.31 22.38 89.28
C THR A 24 -36.54 23.54 88.68
N ALA A 25 -37.19 24.24 87.76
CA ALA A 25 -36.72 25.38 86.97
C ALA A 25 -36.20 26.57 87.80
N GLU A 26 -35.17 27.22 87.26
CA GLU A 26 -34.89 28.64 87.40
C GLU A 26 -34.53 29.18 86.01
N ALA A 27 -35.11 30.33 85.67
CA ALA A 27 -35.02 30.98 84.38
C ALA A 27 -33.94 32.08 84.39
N GLU A 28 -33.49 32.40 83.17
CA GLU A 28 -32.77 33.60 82.74
C GLU A 28 -31.26 33.68 83.04
N ASP A 29 -30.46 33.44 82.00
CA ASP A 29 -29.74 34.54 81.37
C ASP A 29 -29.58 34.26 79.86
N ALA A 30 -30.04 35.21 79.04
CA ALA A 30 -30.08 35.10 77.59
C ALA A 30 -28.69 35.33 76.99
N VAL A 31 -28.07 34.26 76.48
CA VAL A 31 -27.00 34.37 75.49
C VAL A 31 -27.65 34.30 74.13
N GLU A 32 -27.69 35.45 73.46
CA GLU A 32 -28.10 35.60 72.07
C GLU A 32 -27.14 34.80 71.18
N THR A 33 -27.45 33.52 70.96
CA THR A 33 -26.83 32.74 69.90
C THR A 33 -27.45 33.23 68.60
N SER A 34 -26.69 34.01 67.83
CA SER A 34 -27.02 34.26 66.44
C SER A 34 -27.20 32.90 65.76
N LEU A 35 -28.45 32.55 65.44
CA LEU A 35 -28.77 31.40 64.61
C LEU A 35 -27.88 31.48 63.36
N PRO A 36 -27.18 30.41 62.97
CA PRO A 36 -26.50 30.40 61.70
C PRO A 36 -27.55 30.69 60.64
N THR A 37 -27.35 31.76 59.88
CA THR A 37 -28.13 32.06 58.68
C THR A 37 -28.17 30.77 57.87
N VAL A 38 -29.35 30.13 57.81
CA VAL A 38 -29.59 28.96 56.96
C VAL A 38 -29.40 29.47 55.55
N ARG A 39 -28.21 29.26 54.98
CA ARG A 39 -28.03 29.39 53.54
C ARG A 39 -29.07 28.47 52.92
N ALA A 40 -29.90 28.99 52.02
CA ALA A 40 -30.71 28.13 51.18
C ALA A 40 -29.74 27.11 50.56
N ALA A 41 -30.00 25.82 50.77
CA ALA A 41 -29.20 24.77 50.15
C ALA A 41 -29.18 25.04 48.64
N GLU A 42 -27.98 25.07 48.07
CA GLU A 42 -27.79 25.17 46.64
C GLU A 42 -28.60 24.07 45.95
N SER A 43 -29.31 24.42 44.86
CA SER A 43 -30.11 23.42 44.16
C SER A 43 -29.17 22.36 43.61
N ILE A 44 -29.51 21.08 43.77
CA ILE A 44 -28.67 20.00 43.20
C ILE A 44 -28.48 20.16 41.68
N ASP A 45 -29.46 20.75 41.00
CA ASP A 45 -29.41 21.02 39.56
C ASP A 45 -28.34 22.05 39.17
N ASP A 46 -27.88 22.86 40.12
CA ASP A 46 -26.86 23.88 39.88
C ASP A 46 -25.45 23.28 39.86
N TRP A 47 -25.21 22.19 40.59
CA TRP A 47 -23.89 21.58 40.76
C TRP A 47 -23.77 20.13 40.28
N MET A 48 -24.88 19.44 40.03
CA MET A 48 -24.94 18.11 39.40
C MET A 48 -26.16 18.05 38.47
N PRO A 49 -26.13 18.65 37.27
CA PRO A 49 -27.32 18.87 36.45
C PRO A 49 -27.95 17.59 35.85
N ASP A 50 -27.17 16.52 35.64
CA ASP A 50 -27.66 15.28 35.03
C ASP A 50 -28.52 14.48 36.02
N LYS A 51 -29.79 14.26 35.66
CA LYS A 51 -30.78 13.60 36.53
C LYS A 51 -30.53 12.11 36.73
N THR A 52 -29.94 11.45 35.75
CA THR A 52 -29.56 10.05 35.87
C THR A 52 -28.41 9.96 36.86
N LEU A 53 -27.40 10.81 36.70
CA LEU A 53 -26.26 10.86 37.61
C LEU A 53 -26.68 11.18 39.05
N GLN A 54 -27.54 12.20 39.25
CA GLN A 54 -28.11 12.53 40.57
C GLN A 54 -28.72 11.31 41.25
N ARG A 55 -29.54 10.55 40.52
CA ARG A 55 -30.20 9.35 41.04
C ARG A 55 -29.20 8.26 41.37
N MET A 56 -28.27 7.96 40.46
CA MET A 56 -27.26 6.92 40.66
C MET A 56 -26.37 7.20 41.88
N VAL A 57 -26.00 8.47 42.09
CA VAL A 57 -25.21 8.88 43.27
C VAL A 57 -26.08 8.83 44.55
N ALA A 58 -27.32 9.30 44.49
CA ALA A 58 -28.25 9.25 45.61
C ALA A 58 -28.56 7.81 46.06
N ASP A 59 -28.67 6.86 45.12
CA ASP A 59 -28.88 5.45 45.43
C ASP A 59 -27.75 4.88 46.31
N LYS A 60 -26.50 5.36 46.13
CA LYS A 60 -25.34 4.90 46.91
C LYS A 60 -25.22 5.57 48.28
N TYR A 61 -25.54 6.86 48.41
CA TYR A 61 -25.26 7.62 49.65
C TYR A 61 -26.48 8.07 50.45
N THR A 62 -27.63 8.20 49.82
CA THR A 62 -28.84 8.73 50.46
C THR A 62 -30.04 7.77 50.37
N GLY A 63 -29.81 6.53 49.94
CA GLY A 63 -30.86 5.52 49.76
C GLY A 63 -31.86 5.89 48.66
N GLY A 64 -31.41 6.64 47.66
CA GLY A 64 -32.20 7.09 46.49
C GLY A 64 -32.93 8.42 46.69
N ASP A 65 -32.83 9.05 47.86
CA ASP A 65 -33.39 10.39 48.08
C ASP A 65 -32.43 11.47 47.60
N VAL A 66 -32.64 11.91 46.35
CA VAL A 66 -31.86 12.98 45.70
C VAL A 66 -31.88 14.30 46.50
N SER A 67 -32.94 14.57 47.28
CA SER A 67 -33.05 15.82 48.03
C SER A 67 -32.10 15.90 49.23
N LEU A 68 -31.60 14.75 49.69
CA LEU A 68 -30.62 14.66 50.77
C LEU A 68 -29.18 14.78 50.26
N LEU A 69 -28.95 14.71 48.96
CA LEU A 69 -27.62 14.69 48.39
C LEU A 69 -27.02 16.12 48.39
N THR A 70 -25.86 16.28 49.04
CA THR A 70 -25.14 17.57 49.09
C THR A 70 -23.64 17.36 48.83
N PRO A 71 -22.89 18.39 48.40
CA PRO A 71 -21.45 18.30 48.25
C PRO A 71 -20.72 17.83 49.52
N GLU A 72 -21.22 18.19 50.70
CA GLU A 72 -20.63 17.78 51.98
C GLU A 72 -20.80 16.29 52.27
N ILE A 73 -21.88 15.66 51.80
CA ILE A 73 -22.05 14.20 51.92
C ILE A 73 -21.09 13.46 50.99
N LEU A 74 -20.81 14.03 49.81
CA LEU A 74 -19.89 13.45 48.84
C LEU A 74 -18.41 13.67 49.19
N ALA A 75 -18.11 14.69 50.00
CA ALA A 75 -16.74 15.04 50.35
C ALA A 75 -16.04 13.90 51.10
N GLY A 76 -14.98 13.35 50.49
CA GLY A 76 -14.20 12.23 51.04
C GLY A 76 -14.77 10.85 50.71
N GLU A 77 -15.89 10.78 50.01
CA GLU A 77 -16.49 9.53 49.56
C GLU A 77 -15.95 9.12 48.19
N SER A 78 -16.07 7.82 47.88
CA SER A 78 -15.70 7.27 46.57
C SER A 78 -16.72 6.28 46.03
N ILE A 79 -16.92 6.32 44.71
CA ILE A 79 -17.88 5.46 44.00
C ILE A 79 -17.14 4.49 43.07
N GLN A 80 -17.61 3.25 43.01
CA GLN A 80 -17.28 2.28 41.96
C GLN A 80 -18.52 2.04 41.11
N TRP A 81 -18.39 2.02 39.79
CA TRP A 81 -19.42 1.53 38.87
C TRP A 81 -18.88 0.39 38.02
N ASP A 82 -19.64 -0.69 37.92
CA ASP A 82 -19.29 -1.83 37.08
C ASP A 82 -20.34 -1.96 35.99
N ILE A 83 -19.98 -1.67 34.73
CA ILE A 83 -20.91 -1.56 33.62
C ILE A 83 -20.69 -2.64 32.55
N GLY A 84 -21.79 -3.14 32.01
CA GLY A 84 -21.82 -4.12 30.94
C GLY A 84 -22.14 -5.55 31.38
N GLN A 85 -21.73 -6.54 30.59
CA GLN A 85 -22.24 -7.91 30.75
C GLN A 85 -21.98 -8.48 32.14
N GLY A 86 -23.05 -8.87 32.82
CA GLY A 86 -23.00 -9.40 34.19
C GLY A 86 -23.29 -8.37 35.28
N TYR A 87 -23.32 -7.08 34.95
CA TYR A 87 -23.49 -5.96 35.89
C TYR A 87 -24.53 -4.92 35.42
N PRO A 88 -25.80 -5.31 35.18
CA PRO A 88 -26.79 -4.41 34.61
C PRO A 88 -27.25 -3.26 35.53
N GLU A 89 -26.86 -3.29 36.81
CA GLU A 89 -27.32 -2.34 37.82
C GLU A 89 -26.74 -0.93 37.60
N ASP A 90 -25.52 -0.84 37.07
CA ASP A 90 -24.85 0.43 36.80
C ASP A 90 -24.94 0.84 35.31
N ASP A 91 -25.57 0.05 34.44
CA ASP A 91 -25.66 0.34 32.99
C ASP A 91 -26.38 1.66 32.67
N GLU A 92 -27.16 2.21 33.60
CA GLU A 92 -27.74 3.55 33.46
C GLU A 92 -26.66 4.64 33.29
N LEU A 93 -25.42 4.40 33.75
CA LEU A 93 -24.29 5.30 33.55
C LEU A 93 -24.03 5.57 32.07
N LEU A 94 -24.36 4.60 31.20
CA LEU A 94 -24.20 4.73 29.75
C LEU A 94 -25.06 5.85 29.15
N THR A 95 -26.10 6.27 29.87
CA THR A 95 -27.02 7.34 29.45
C THR A 95 -26.66 8.73 30.00
N VAL A 96 -25.67 8.81 30.89
CA VAL A 96 -25.21 10.07 31.49
C VAL A 96 -24.47 10.88 30.44
N VAL A 97 -24.89 12.14 30.26
CA VAL A 97 -24.32 13.05 29.26
C VAL A 97 -23.51 14.19 29.86
N ASP A 98 -23.64 14.41 31.17
CA ASP A 98 -22.91 15.43 31.90
C ASP A 98 -22.50 14.89 33.28
N PHE A 99 -21.19 14.76 33.50
CA PHE A 99 -20.62 14.28 34.77
C PHE A 99 -20.26 15.41 35.74
N THR A 100 -20.71 16.64 35.48
CA THR A 100 -20.59 17.75 36.43
C THR A 100 -21.18 17.36 37.79
N GLY A 101 -20.44 17.68 38.86
CA GLY A 101 -20.76 17.31 40.24
C GLY A 101 -19.96 16.11 40.74
N MET A 102 -19.39 15.29 39.85
CA MET A 102 -18.51 14.20 40.26
C MET A 102 -17.26 14.71 40.96
N GLU A 103 -16.77 15.91 40.65
CA GLU A 103 -15.61 16.52 41.29
C GLU A 103 -15.80 16.83 42.79
N LYS A 104 -17.01 16.63 43.33
CA LYS A 104 -17.29 16.71 44.77
C LYS A 104 -16.89 15.44 45.54
N LEU A 105 -16.74 14.31 44.87
CA LEU A 105 -16.21 13.07 45.43
C LEU A 105 -14.69 13.14 45.57
N ASP A 106 -14.12 12.34 46.48
CA ASP A 106 -12.66 12.15 46.53
C ASP A 106 -12.17 11.55 45.21
N PHE A 107 -12.83 10.48 44.77
CA PHE A 107 -12.65 9.89 43.46
C PHE A 107 -13.81 8.98 43.08
N PHE A 108 -13.89 8.62 41.80
CA PHE A 108 -14.70 7.50 41.36
C PHE A 108 -13.92 6.57 40.44
N ASN A 109 -14.43 5.36 40.27
CA ASN A 109 -13.83 4.31 39.47
C ASN A 109 -14.89 3.71 38.56
N ILE A 110 -14.46 3.23 37.39
CA ILE A 110 -15.33 2.56 36.43
C ILE A 110 -14.66 1.28 35.96
N SER A 111 -15.40 0.17 35.99
CA SER A 111 -15.05 -1.08 35.31
C SER A 111 -15.99 -1.30 34.14
N VAL A 112 -15.48 -1.66 32.97
CA VAL A 112 -16.27 -1.84 31.75
C VAL A 112 -16.00 -3.19 31.12
N THR A 113 -17.06 -3.96 30.84
CA THR A 113 -16.99 -5.26 30.15
C THR A 113 -18.05 -5.38 29.05
N ASN A 114 -17.64 -5.74 27.83
CA ASN A 114 -18.54 -6.19 26.75
C ASN A 114 -19.77 -5.29 26.49
N THR A 115 -19.63 -3.97 26.63
CA THR A 115 -20.71 -2.99 26.40
C THR A 115 -20.17 -1.70 25.80
N ASN A 116 -20.92 -1.05 24.92
CA ASN A 116 -20.47 0.18 24.27
C ASN A 116 -20.38 1.34 25.27
N PHE A 117 -19.16 1.78 25.55
CA PHE A 117 -18.82 2.82 26.52
C PHE A 117 -18.29 4.10 25.87
N GLU A 118 -18.08 4.12 24.55
CA GLU A 118 -17.41 5.22 23.83
C GLU A 118 -18.06 6.59 24.09
N GLU A 119 -19.39 6.69 24.00
CA GLU A 119 -20.09 7.96 24.21
C GLU A 119 -20.00 8.44 25.66
N THR A 120 -20.09 7.52 26.62
CA THR A 120 -19.95 7.82 28.04
C THR A 120 -18.52 8.26 28.38
N LEU A 121 -17.51 7.58 27.82
CA LEU A 121 -16.11 7.99 27.92
C LEU A 121 -15.93 9.42 27.40
N ASP A 122 -16.48 9.75 26.23
CA ASP A 122 -16.45 11.09 25.66
C ASP A 122 -17.12 12.14 26.56
N ASN A 123 -18.20 11.79 27.26
CA ASN A 123 -18.89 12.69 28.17
C ASN A 123 -18.11 12.92 29.46
N ILE A 124 -17.49 11.87 30.01
CA ILE A 124 -16.57 11.97 31.15
C ILE A 124 -15.41 12.90 30.81
N VAL A 125 -14.73 12.66 29.68
CA VAL A 125 -13.57 13.46 29.22
C VAL A 125 -13.91 14.96 29.11
N LYS A 126 -15.15 15.31 28.78
CA LYS A 126 -15.59 16.72 28.65
C LYS A 126 -15.86 17.40 29.99
N THR A 127 -16.19 16.67 31.06
CA THR A 127 -16.86 17.24 32.24
C THR A 127 -16.29 16.81 33.60
N ALA A 128 -15.78 15.58 33.74
CA ALA A 128 -15.28 15.05 35.02
C ALA A 128 -13.77 14.82 35.03
N ASN A 129 -13.14 15.17 36.16
CA ASN A 129 -11.67 15.16 36.30
C ASN A 129 -11.14 14.34 37.50
N ASN A 130 -12.01 13.64 38.24
CA ASN A 130 -11.62 12.86 39.43
C ASN A 130 -11.88 11.36 39.26
N LEU A 131 -11.83 10.87 38.01
CA LEU A 131 -11.79 9.44 37.73
C LEU A 131 -10.41 8.91 38.13
N LYS A 132 -10.38 7.99 39.10
CA LYS A 132 -9.14 7.43 39.61
C LYS A 132 -8.75 6.17 38.87
N TYR A 133 -9.66 5.20 38.79
CA TYR A 133 -9.42 3.94 38.10
C TYR A 133 -10.41 3.72 36.97
N LEU A 134 -9.91 3.45 35.77
CA LEU A 134 -10.70 2.95 34.64
C LEU A 134 -10.21 1.56 34.24
N HIS A 135 -11.04 0.56 34.45
CA HIS A 135 -10.71 -0.82 34.11
C HIS A 135 -11.49 -1.24 32.86
N PHE A 136 -10.78 -1.80 31.90
CA PHE A 136 -11.37 -2.49 30.77
C PHE A 136 -11.20 -3.99 30.92
N TYR A 137 -12.23 -4.71 30.48
CA TYR A 137 -12.28 -6.16 30.46
C TYR A 137 -12.82 -6.66 29.12
N ASP A 138 -12.41 -7.87 28.74
CA ASP A 138 -12.95 -8.63 27.61
C ASP A 138 -12.86 -7.88 26.26
N ASN A 139 -13.94 -7.85 25.47
CA ASN A 139 -13.89 -7.41 24.08
C ASN A 139 -13.92 -5.88 23.92
N LEU A 140 -12.77 -5.31 23.60
CA LEU A 140 -12.60 -3.87 23.37
C LEU A 140 -13.28 -3.36 22.10
N ASN A 141 -13.54 -4.20 21.09
CA ASN A 141 -14.30 -3.77 19.91
C ASN A 141 -15.77 -3.51 20.22
N LEU A 142 -16.34 -4.23 21.19
CA LEU A 142 -17.68 -3.91 21.70
C LEU A 142 -17.65 -2.66 22.56
N THR A 143 -16.58 -2.51 23.36
CA THR A 143 -16.46 -1.41 24.31
C THR A 143 -16.18 -0.06 23.67
N LEU A 144 -15.28 -0.04 22.67
CA LEU A 144 -14.80 1.15 21.97
C LEU A 144 -14.82 0.87 20.45
N PRO A 145 -16.00 0.87 19.82
CA PRO A 145 -16.19 0.41 18.44
C PRO A 145 -15.47 1.27 17.39
N ASN A 146 -15.03 2.47 17.74
CA ASN A 146 -14.32 3.39 16.84
C ASN A 146 -12.79 3.29 16.94
N GLY A 147 -12.27 2.35 17.74
CA GLY A 147 -10.85 2.21 18.06
C GLY A 147 -10.52 2.77 19.44
N LEU A 148 -9.35 2.38 19.97
CA LEU A 148 -8.89 2.77 21.30
C LEU A 148 -7.97 3.98 21.19
N ASP A 149 -8.46 5.16 21.57
CA ASP A 149 -7.66 6.39 21.62
C ASP A 149 -7.08 6.62 23.01
N PHE A 150 -5.80 6.31 23.17
CA PHE A 150 -5.08 6.46 24.43
C PHE A 150 -4.96 7.91 24.89
N SER A 151 -5.12 8.90 24.00
CA SER A 151 -5.12 10.30 24.39
C SER A 151 -6.34 10.67 25.23
N LYS A 152 -7.49 10.01 24.98
CA LYS A 152 -8.72 10.20 25.75
C LYS A 152 -8.57 9.68 27.16
N LEU A 153 -7.90 8.54 27.33
CA LEU A 153 -7.68 7.83 28.61
C LEU A 153 -6.93 8.66 29.67
N ASN A 154 -6.34 9.79 29.26
CA ASN A 154 -5.62 10.67 30.15
C ASN A 154 -6.47 11.32 31.27
N MET A 155 -7.81 11.25 31.18
CA MET A 155 -8.72 11.73 32.21
C MET A 155 -8.69 10.89 33.49
N ALA A 156 -8.30 9.62 33.41
CA ALA A 156 -8.15 8.76 34.58
C ALA A 156 -6.74 8.90 35.19
N GLU A 157 -6.64 8.78 36.52
CA GLU A 157 -5.35 8.70 37.20
C GLU A 157 -4.60 7.42 36.80
N GLN A 158 -5.30 6.28 36.73
CA GLN A 158 -4.77 5.02 36.23
C GLN A 158 -5.82 4.26 35.39
N VAL A 159 -5.34 3.61 34.33
CA VAL A 159 -6.14 2.78 33.43
C VAL A 159 -5.58 1.38 33.38
N PHE A 160 -6.45 0.40 33.51
CA PHE A 160 -6.09 -1.01 33.53
C PHE A 160 -6.77 -1.79 32.42
N PHE A 161 -6.00 -2.63 31.73
CA PHE A 161 -6.50 -3.59 30.74
C PHE A 161 -6.34 -5.01 31.29
N TRP A 162 -7.47 -5.63 31.66
CA TRP A 162 -7.51 -6.99 32.21
C TRP A 162 -8.14 -7.94 31.21
N ASP A 163 -7.37 -8.92 30.72
CA ASP A 163 -7.87 -9.95 29.78
C ASP A 163 -8.63 -9.34 28.58
N CYS A 164 -8.08 -8.26 28.01
CA CYS A 164 -8.73 -7.49 26.96
C CYS A 164 -8.40 -8.04 25.56
N PHE A 165 -9.42 -8.28 24.75
CA PHE A 165 -9.29 -8.70 23.35
C PHE A 165 -9.62 -7.55 22.41
N TYR A 166 -8.83 -7.40 21.36
CA TYR A 166 -9.04 -6.38 20.34
C TYR A 166 -8.74 -6.92 18.94
N THR A 167 -9.75 -6.94 18.09
CA THR A 167 -9.67 -7.30 16.68
C THR A 167 -9.49 -6.02 15.84
N PRO A 168 -8.28 -5.67 15.38
CA PRO A 168 -8.10 -4.56 14.45
C PRO A 168 -8.83 -4.79 13.13
N LYS A 169 -8.89 -3.73 12.31
CA LYS A 169 -9.33 -3.86 10.91
C LYS A 169 -8.48 -4.88 10.18
N THR A 170 -9.09 -5.57 9.21
CA THR A 170 -8.42 -6.56 8.35
C THR A 170 -7.15 -5.97 7.74
N ILE A 171 -6.03 -6.67 7.93
CA ILE A 171 -4.74 -6.34 7.35
C ILE A 171 -4.69 -6.95 5.95
N THR A 172 -4.58 -6.09 4.96
CA THR A 172 -4.49 -6.51 3.57
C THR A 172 -3.04 -6.80 3.19
N LEU A 173 -2.79 -8.03 2.73
CA LEU A 173 -1.51 -8.52 2.23
C LEU A 173 -1.53 -8.61 0.70
N ASP A 174 -0.36 -8.51 0.07
CA ASP A 174 -0.10 -8.69 -1.35
C ASP A 174 1.34 -9.18 -1.56
N GLN A 175 1.74 -9.41 -2.82
CA GLN A 175 3.06 -9.95 -3.13
C GLN A 175 4.26 -9.11 -2.64
N ASN A 176 4.06 -7.87 -2.21
CA ASN A 176 5.13 -6.97 -1.74
C ASN A 176 5.22 -6.92 -0.21
N ASN A 177 4.19 -7.38 0.51
CA ASN A 177 4.11 -7.22 1.96
C ASN A 177 3.60 -8.47 2.69
N TYR A 178 3.57 -9.63 2.05
CA TYR A 178 3.08 -10.86 2.68
C TYR A 178 4.13 -11.60 3.51
N SER A 179 5.43 -11.41 3.25
CA SER A 179 6.50 -12.09 3.99
C SER A 179 6.92 -11.27 5.21
N ASP A 180 7.33 -10.03 5.03
CA ASP A 180 7.83 -9.18 6.10
C ASP A 180 7.23 -7.78 5.97
N PHE A 181 6.53 -7.33 7.01
CA PHE A 181 5.92 -6.01 7.05
C PHE A 181 5.72 -5.55 8.49
N SER A 182 5.46 -4.26 8.66
CA SER A 182 5.12 -3.69 9.96
C SER A 182 3.81 -2.91 9.86
N LYS A 183 3.07 -2.88 10.97
CA LYS A 183 1.88 -2.02 11.13
C LYS A 183 2.04 -1.16 12.37
N SER A 184 1.87 0.14 12.19
CA SER A 184 1.81 1.08 13.31
C SER A 184 0.58 0.80 14.18
N TYR A 185 0.65 1.17 15.46
CA TYR A 185 -0.51 1.04 16.36
C TYR A 185 -1.73 1.81 15.85
N ASP A 186 -1.53 2.98 15.23
CA ASP A 186 -2.59 3.75 14.60
C ASP A 186 -3.27 2.99 13.44
N GLU A 187 -2.49 2.28 12.60
CA GLU A 187 -3.05 1.42 11.53
C GLU A 187 -3.83 0.23 12.09
N LEU A 188 -3.48 -0.23 13.29
CA LEU A 188 -4.24 -1.24 14.02
C LEU A 188 -5.45 -0.64 14.77
N GLY A 189 -5.62 0.68 14.81
CA GLY A 189 -6.70 1.35 15.53
C GLY A 189 -6.48 1.49 17.04
N LEU A 190 -5.23 1.32 17.50
CA LEU A 190 -4.75 1.66 18.83
C LEU A 190 -4.10 3.05 18.76
N LEU A 191 -4.95 4.08 18.71
CA LEU A 191 -4.52 5.44 18.39
C LEU A 191 -3.72 6.05 19.55
N ASN A 192 -2.61 6.71 19.23
CA ASN A 192 -1.76 7.43 20.19
C ASN A 192 -1.13 6.55 21.30
N LEU A 193 -0.96 5.24 21.05
CA LEU A 193 -0.33 4.31 22.01
C LEU A 193 1.20 4.49 22.16
N SER A 194 1.84 5.27 21.28
CA SER A 194 3.32 5.38 21.18
C SER A 194 4.02 5.58 22.53
N GLY A 195 5.08 4.81 22.79
CA GLY A 195 5.95 5.01 23.96
C GLY A 195 5.55 4.28 25.25
N ASN A 196 4.33 3.72 25.32
CA ASN A 196 3.82 3.00 26.49
C ASN A 196 3.81 1.48 26.31
N VAL A 197 4.35 0.96 25.21
CA VAL A 197 4.45 -0.49 25.00
C VAL A 197 5.80 -0.95 25.51
N VAL A 198 5.77 -1.83 26.51
CA VAL A 198 6.97 -2.47 27.03
C VAL A 198 7.15 -3.80 26.31
N GLU A 199 8.28 -3.94 25.64
CA GLU A 199 8.71 -5.20 25.05
C GLU A 199 8.94 -6.23 26.17
N ARG A 200 7.90 -7.00 26.51
CA ARG A 200 8.05 -8.22 27.31
C ARG A 200 7.69 -9.40 26.44
N SER A 201 8.66 -9.97 25.74
CA SER A 201 8.52 -11.32 25.22
C SER A 201 8.33 -12.25 26.42
N ILE A 202 7.22 -12.96 26.46
CA ILE A 202 6.97 -13.95 27.53
C ILE A 202 7.50 -15.33 27.13
N TYR A 203 7.89 -15.46 25.87
CA TYR A 203 8.50 -16.63 25.31
C TYR A 203 9.65 -16.15 24.42
N GLU A 204 10.86 -16.17 24.94
CA GLU A 204 12.08 -15.93 24.15
C GLU A 204 12.24 -16.95 23.00
N ASP A 205 11.41 -18.00 22.96
CA ASP A 205 11.51 -19.09 21.98
C ASP A 205 10.29 -19.29 21.04
N ASP A 206 9.11 -18.69 21.25
CA ASP A 206 7.88 -19.05 20.48
C ASP A 206 6.90 -17.88 20.18
N ASN A 207 7.36 -16.78 19.57
CA ASN A 207 6.44 -15.72 19.06
C ASN A 207 5.68 -16.16 17.79
N TYR A 208 5.22 -17.42 17.71
CA TYR A 208 4.60 -17.99 16.52
C TYR A 208 3.10 -18.15 16.72
N VAL A 209 2.32 -17.48 15.88
CA VAL A 209 0.85 -17.45 16.00
C VAL A 209 0.22 -18.27 14.87
N PRO A 210 -0.41 -19.43 15.14
CA PRO A 210 -1.17 -20.17 14.14
C PRO A 210 -2.43 -19.44 13.69
N VAL A 211 -2.72 -19.55 12.40
CA VAL A 211 -3.87 -18.96 11.71
C VAL A 211 -4.69 -20.10 11.12
N SER A 212 -6.02 -20.15 11.33
CA SER A 212 -6.87 -21.18 10.75
C SER A 212 -7.66 -20.68 9.56
N GLU A 213 -7.63 -21.50 8.51
CA GLU A 213 -8.83 -21.99 7.80
C GLU A 213 -8.39 -23.21 6.98
N SER A 214 -8.67 -24.43 7.48
CA SER A 214 -8.59 -25.69 6.73
C SER A 214 -7.47 -25.81 5.68
N ASN A 215 -6.21 -25.86 6.13
CA ASN A 215 -5.03 -26.20 5.32
C ASN A 215 -4.73 -25.20 4.16
N PRO A 216 -3.59 -24.47 4.18
CA PRO A 216 -2.41 -24.69 5.01
C PRO A 216 -2.49 -24.08 6.42
N GLN A 217 -1.80 -24.70 7.38
CA GLN A 217 -1.51 -24.09 8.68
C GLN A 217 -0.57 -22.91 8.42
N PHE A 218 -1.13 -21.71 8.38
CA PHE A 218 -0.39 -20.48 8.20
C PHE A 218 0.02 -19.99 9.58
N SER A 219 1.23 -19.44 9.72
CA SER A 219 1.65 -18.85 10.99
C SER A 219 2.71 -17.80 10.76
N TYR A 220 2.73 -16.83 11.66
CA TYR A 220 3.60 -15.67 11.58
C TYR A 220 4.33 -15.47 12.89
N ALA A 221 5.58 -15.03 12.77
CA ALA A 221 6.31 -14.39 13.84
C ALA A 221 5.87 -12.94 13.97
N TYR A 222 5.88 -12.42 15.20
CA TYR A 222 5.64 -11.00 15.45
C TYR A 222 6.66 -10.42 16.44
N THR A 223 6.90 -9.13 16.34
CA THR A 223 7.79 -8.38 17.23
C THR A 223 7.21 -6.98 17.47
N PRO A 224 6.59 -6.74 18.63
CA PRO A 224 6.16 -5.40 19.02
C PRO A 224 7.37 -4.49 19.24
N SER A 225 7.23 -3.23 18.87
CA SER A 225 8.21 -2.18 19.12
C SER A 225 7.53 -1.00 19.83
N THR A 226 8.22 0.13 19.97
CA THR A 226 7.64 1.32 20.62
C THR A 226 6.44 1.91 19.85
N ASN A 227 6.37 1.73 18.53
CA ASN A 227 5.39 2.41 17.67
C ASN A 227 4.63 1.49 16.71
N ASP A 228 5.12 0.27 16.50
CA ASP A 228 4.59 -0.66 15.53
C ASP A 228 4.68 -2.11 16.02
N VAL A 229 4.04 -3.00 15.27
CA VAL A 229 4.27 -4.44 15.35
C VAL A 229 4.84 -4.87 14.01
N SER A 230 5.99 -5.51 14.04
CA SER A 230 6.57 -6.16 12.87
C SER A 230 6.09 -7.60 12.78
N PHE A 231 5.83 -8.06 11.57
CA PHE A 231 5.32 -9.38 11.23
C PHE A 231 6.27 -10.04 10.24
N SER A 232 6.54 -11.32 10.45
CA SER A 232 7.33 -12.15 9.54
C SER A 232 6.63 -13.48 9.32
N PHE A 233 6.24 -13.76 8.10
CA PHE A 233 5.57 -14.98 7.66
C PHE A 233 6.60 -15.89 7.00
N ASP A 234 6.61 -17.16 7.37
CA ASP A 234 7.39 -18.19 6.69
C ASP A 234 6.45 -19.00 5.76
N PRO A 235 6.32 -18.63 4.47
CA PRO A 235 5.47 -19.35 3.53
C PRO A 235 5.96 -20.77 3.24
N GLU A 236 7.28 -21.03 3.34
CA GLU A 236 7.85 -22.36 3.07
C GLU A 236 7.45 -23.37 4.16
N ALA A 237 7.40 -22.93 5.43
CA ALA A 237 6.96 -23.76 6.57
C ALA A 237 5.48 -24.17 6.48
N ALA A 238 4.65 -23.35 5.82
CA ALA A 238 3.23 -23.61 5.60
C ALA A 238 2.94 -24.54 4.40
N GLY A 239 3.97 -25.02 3.69
CA GLY A 239 3.81 -25.85 2.49
C GLY A 239 3.27 -25.08 1.28
N ILE A 240 3.35 -23.75 1.32
CA ILE A 240 2.99 -22.86 0.22
C ILE A 240 4.22 -22.73 -0.68
N VAL A 241 4.10 -23.26 -1.88
CA VAL A 241 5.21 -23.27 -2.86
C VAL A 241 5.13 -22.02 -3.75
N TYR A 242 3.95 -21.41 -3.89
CA TYR A 242 3.71 -20.23 -4.72
C TYR A 242 2.70 -19.26 -4.09
N ASP A 243 2.91 -17.94 -4.26
CA ASP A 243 2.00 -16.87 -3.79
C ASP A 243 0.54 -17.05 -4.23
N THR A 244 0.30 -17.76 -5.33
CA THR A 244 -1.04 -18.09 -5.82
C THR A 244 -1.86 -18.96 -4.89
N ASP A 245 -1.21 -19.74 -4.03
CA ASP A 245 -1.91 -20.60 -3.07
C ASP A 245 -2.59 -19.77 -1.96
N LEU A 246 -2.23 -18.48 -1.82
CA LEU A 246 -2.79 -17.54 -0.86
C LEU A 246 -3.82 -16.59 -1.48
N ALA A 247 -3.90 -16.51 -2.81
CA ALA A 247 -4.72 -15.54 -3.52
C ALA A 247 -6.21 -15.61 -3.16
N GLY A 248 -6.75 -14.49 -2.65
CA GLY A 248 -8.17 -14.37 -2.30
C GLY A 248 -8.58 -15.14 -1.05
N LYS A 249 -7.60 -15.66 -0.29
CA LYS A 249 -7.84 -16.29 1.01
C LYS A 249 -7.82 -15.24 2.12
N THR A 250 -8.73 -15.43 3.05
CA THR A 250 -8.74 -14.77 4.35
C THR A 250 -8.15 -15.71 5.38
N PHE A 251 -7.37 -15.16 6.31
CA PHE A 251 -6.77 -15.91 7.39
C PHE A 251 -7.09 -15.18 8.69
N THR A 252 -7.67 -15.89 9.65
CA THR A 252 -7.99 -15.35 10.97
C THR A 252 -7.28 -16.19 12.02
N ASN A 253 -6.80 -15.59 13.10
CA ASN A 253 -6.19 -16.40 14.17
C ASN A 253 -7.21 -17.47 14.63
N ASP A 254 -6.74 -18.70 14.83
CA ASP A 254 -7.61 -19.83 15.16
C ASP A 254 -8.05 -19.80 16.61
N ASP A 255 -9.30 -19.39 16.86
CA ASP A 255 -9.88 -19.41 18.21
C ASP A 255 -10.32 -20.82 18.67
N SER A 256 -10.25 -21.83 17.79
CA SER A 256 -10.89 -23.13 18.03
C SER A 256 -10.01 -24.18 18.73
N GLN A 257 -8.70 -23.92 18.89
CA GLN A 257 -7.75 -24.86 19.47
C GLN A 257 -6.77 -24.15 20.43
N LEU A 258 -7.06 -24.19 21.74
CA LEU A 258 -6.14 -24.34 22.90
C LEU A 258 -6.43 -23.40 24.07
N GLU A 259 -6.23 -23.92 25.29
CA GLU A 259 -6.23 -23.18 26.58
C GLU A 259 -5.02 -22.22 26.75
N SER A 260 -4.26 -21.97 25.66
CA SER A 260 -3.08 -21.09 25.58
C SER A 260 -3.06 -20.51 24.16
N GLU A 261 -3.68 -19.35 24.00
CA GLU A 261 -4.27 -18.90 22.73
C GLU A 261 -3.28 -18.14 21.81
N PRO A 262 -3.46 -18.21 20.47
CA PRO A 262 -2.60 -17.59 19.47
C PRO A 262 -2.92 -16.10 19.30
N PHE A 263 -2.59 -15.30 20.30
CA PHE A 263 -2.77 -13.84 20.26
C PHE A 263 -1.45 -13.10 20.31
N ILE A 264 -1.43 -11.92 19.67
CA ILE A 264 -0.35 -10.96 19.90
C ILE A 264 -0.65 -10.29 21.22
N ARG A 265 0.15 -10.56 22.23
CA ARG A 265 0.03 -9.86 23.50
C ARG A 265 0.83 -8.56 23.43
N LEU A 266 0.13 -7.45 23.54
CA LEU A 266 0.72 -6.14 23.78
C LEU A 266 0.64 -5.85 25.28
N THR A 267 1.78 -5.85 25.95
CA THR A 267 1.87 -5.34 27.31
C THR A 267 2.04 -3.83 27.25
N VAL A 268 1.01 -3.11 27.69
CA VAL A 268 1.02 -1.65 27.79
C VAL A 268 1.36 -1.29 29.23
N ASP A 269 2.51 -0.68 29.41
CA ASP A 269 3.04 -0.32 30.72
C ASP A 269 3.72 1.05 30.56
N SER A 270 3.17 2.05 31.22
CA SER A 270 3.77 3.39 31.24
C SER A 270 5.12 3.34 31.96
N PRO A 271 6.09 4.21 31.63
CA PRO A 271 7.38 4.24 32.34
C PRO A 271 7.18 4.32 33.87
N GLU A 272 8.07 3.69 34.65
CA GLU A 272 7.96 3.46 36.12
C GLU A 272 7.63 4.69 36.99
N ASN A 273 7.71 5.91 36.43
CA ASN A 273 7.45 7.17 37.13
C ASN A 273 6.09 7.80 36.76
N GLU A 274 5.33 7.23 35.83
CA GLU A 274 4.02 7.73 35.39
C GLU A 274 2.89 6.72 35.61
N ASN A 275 3.15 5.39 35.64
CA ASN A 275 2.22 4.27 35.95
C ASN A 275 0.74 4.52 35.62
N LYS A 276 0.49 5.15 34.48
CA LYS A 276 -0.83 5.69 34.13
C LYS A 276 -1.69 4.67 33.41
N ILE A 277 -1.04 3.81 32.63
CA ILE A 277 -1.67 2.72 31.90
C ILE A 277 -0.88 1.45 32.20
N ASP A 278 -1.60 0.40 32.58
CA ASP A 278 -1.05 -0.92 32.89
C ASP A 278 -1.97 -2.03 32.36
N GLY A 279 -1.40 -3.14 31.90
CA GLY A 279 -2.13 -4.33 31.51
C GLY A 279 -1.81 -4.87 30.14
N ASP A 280 -2.60 -5.86 29.72
CA ASP A 280 -2.37 -6.61 28.49
C ASP A 280 -3.56 -6.46 27.53
N ILE A 281 -3.23 -6.19 26.27
CA ILE A 281 -4.19 -6.20 25.15
C ILE A 281 -3.80 -7.32 24.20
N PHE A 282 -4.71 -8.26 24.00
CA PHE A 282 -4.56 -9.39 23.09
C PHE A 282 -5.14 -9.02 21.72
N LEU A 283 -4.29 -8.94 20.70
CA LEU A 283 -4.74 -8.66 19.34
C LEU A 283 -5.19 -9.94 18.62
N HIS A 284 -6.38 -9.87 18.05
CA HIS A 284 -6.93 -10.87 17.15
C HIS A 284 -6.83 -10.38 15.71
N LEU A 285 -5.81 -10.84 14.98
CA LEU A 285 -5.59 -10.36 13.62
C LEU A 285 -6.42 -11.11 12.59
N ASN A 286 -6.90 -10.35 11.61
CA ASN A 286 -7.48 -10.86 10.39
C ASN A 286 -6.60 -10.39 9.24
N PHE A 287 -6.11 -11.33 8.43
CA PHE A 287 -5.35 -11.05 7.21
C PHE A 287 -6.20 -11.40 5.99
N GLU A 288 -6.08 -10.60 4.94
CA GLU A 288 -6.65 -10.89 3.63
C GLU A 288 -5.56 -10.75 2.60
N TYR A 289 -5.20 -11.85 1.93
CA TYR A 289 -4.21 -11.81 0.86
C TYR A 289 -4.91 -11.45 -0.46
N LEU A 290 -4.63 -10.26 -0.97
CA LEU A 290 -5.04 -9.82 -2.28
C LEU A 290 -4.39 -10.70 -3.33
N VAL A 291 -5.20 -11.19 -4.27
CA VAL A 291 -4.79 -12.06 -5.37
C VAL A 291 -3.42 -11.67 -5.94
N ALA A 292 -2.39 -12.45 -5.60
CA ALA A 292 -1.13 -12.41 -6.31
C ALA A 292 -1.41 -12.80 -7.75
N LYS A 293 -1.06 -11.91 -8.66
CA LYS A 293 -1.14 -12.20 -10.08
C LYS A 293 0.08 -13.04 -10.44
N THR A 294 -0.12 -14.33 -10.68
CA THR A 294 0.94 -15.20 -11.26
C THR A 294 1.31 -14.68 -12.63
N GLU A 295 2.61 -14.73 -12.96
CA GLU A 295 3.06 -14.49 -14.33
C GLU A 295 2.93 -15.79 -15.14
N SER A 296 2.29 -15.68 -16.30
CA SER A 296 2.23 -16.70 -17.36
C SER A 296 2.66 -16.05 -18.67
N SER A 297 3.07 -16.82 -19.67
CA SER A 297 3.50 -16.27 -20.96
C SER A 297 2.45 -16.46 -22.04
N VAL A 298 2.28 -15.43 -22.86
CA VAL A 298 1.65 -15.57 -24.17
C VAL A 298 2.76 -15.70 -25.21
N ILE A 299 2.74 -16.80 -25.96
CA ILE A 299 3.74 -17.16 -26.97
C ILE A 299 3.12 -17.02 -28.35
N ALA A 300 3.51 -16.01 -29.11
CA ALA A 300 3.11 -15.85 -30.50
C ALA A 300 4.15 -16.50 -31.43
N LYS A 301 3.73 -17.54 -32.17
CA LYS A 301 4.58 -18.29 -33.12
C LYS A 301 4.25 -17.95 -34.56
N TYR A 302 5.26 -17.97 -35.43
CA TYR A 302 5.12 -17.54 -36.83
C TYR A 302 5.77 -18.55 -37.78
N GLY A 303 4.98 -19.17 -38.65
CA GLY A 303 5.53 -20.24 -39.49
C GLY A 303 4.55 -20.89 -40.45
N MET A 304 4.95 -22.01 -41.04
CA MET A 304 4.12 -22.78 -41.98
C MET A 304 4.21 -24.28 -41.72
N TYR A 305 3.26 -25.02 -42.27
CA TYR A 305 3.37 -26.47 -42.37
C TYR A 305 3.95 -26.86 -43.73
N ASP A 306 5.01 -27.66 -43.72
CA ASP A 306 5.61 -28.20 -44.95
C ASP A 306 4.71 -29.26 -45.62
N ALA A 307 5.16 -29.81 -46.75
CA ALA A 307 4.40 -30.83 -47.49
C ALA A 307 4.24 -32.16 -46.71
N ALA A 308 5.04 -32.38 -45.67
CA ALA A 308 4.95 -33.53 -44.76
C ALA A 308 4.11 -33.23 -43.51
N GLY A 309 3.62 -31.99 -43.33
CA GLY A 309 2.82 -31.55 -42.19
C GLY A 309 3.64 -31.12 -40.97
N ASN A 310 4.96 -30.94 -41.09
CA ASN A 310 5.80 -30.46 -40.00
C ASN A 310 5.81 -28.94 -39.91
N TRP A 311 5.87 -28.42 -38.69
CA TRP A 311 6.00 -26.98 -38.44
C TRP A 311 7.41 -26.48 -38.81
N VAL A 312 7.46 -25.40 -39.58
CA VAL A 312 8.69 -24.68 -39.94
C VAL A 312 8.55 -23.24 -39.48
N SER A 313 9.41 -22.82 -38.55
CA SER A 313 9.44 -21.43 -38.06
C SER A 313 9.96 -20.49 -39.14
N LEU A 314 9.33 -19.32 -39.27
CA LEU A 314 9.68 -18.28 -40.24
C LEU A 314 10.12 -16.96 -39.57
N ALA A 315 9.91 -16.83 -38.26
CA ALA A 315 10.38 -15.72 -37.46
C ALA A 315 10.48 -16.15 -35.99
N ASP A 316 11.24 -15.41 -35.18
CA ASP A 316 11.34 -15.68 -33.75
C ASP A 316 9.97 -15.57 -33.06
N ASP A 317 9.76 -16.47 -32.11
CA ASP A 317 8.61 -16.49 -31.22
C ASP A 317 8.62 -15.21 -30.37
N VAL A 318 7.46 -14.58 -30.21
CA VAL A 318 7.30 -13.43 -29.30
C VAL A 318 6.72 -13.96 -28.01
N ILE A 319 7.51 -13.93 -26.94
CA ILE A 319 7.11 -14.37 -25.61
C ILE A 319 6.83 -13.11 -24.79
N THR A 320 5.59 -12.93 -24.36
CA THR A 320 5.18 -11.79 -23.54
C THR A 320 4.72 -12.32 -22.19
N PRO A 321 5.52 -12.18 -21.12
CA PRO A 321 5.05 -12.51 -19.77
C PRO A 321 3.96 -11.52 -19.37
N GLY A 322 2.99 -12.00 -18.61
CA GLY A 322 1.92 -11.18 -18.09
C GLY A 322 1.13 -11.89 -17.02
N LEU A 323 0.40 -11.08 -16.28
CA LEU A 323 -0.29 -11.48 -15.08
C LEU A 323 -1.58 -12.23 -15.41
N ILE A 324 -1.81 -13.42 -14.85
CA ILE A 324 -3.03 -14.21 -15.07
C ILE A 324 -4.28 -13.33 -14.89
N GLY A 325 -5.22 -13.45 -15.83
CA GLY A 325 -6.46 -12.67 -15.87
C GLY A 325 -6.35 -11.26 -16.49
N THR A 326 -5.14 -10.74 -16.72
CA THR A 326 -4.94 -9.49 -17.47
C THR A 326 -5.08 -9.70 -18.97
N ASP A 327 -5.39 -8.64 -19.71
CA ASP A 327 -5.60 -8.73 -21.15
C ASP A 327 -4.26 -8.87 -21.88
N TYR A 328 -4.21 -9.76 -22.87
CA TYR A 328 -3.12 -9.82 -23.83
C TYR A 328 -3.62 -9.49 -25.23
N THR A 329 -2.68 -9.08 -26.08
CA THR A 329 -2.86 -9.00 -27.51
C THR A 329 -1.60 -9.47 -28.20
N THR A 330 -1.76 -10.30 -29.22
CA THR A 330 -0.70 -10.71 -30.13
C THR A 330 -1.00 -10.14 -31.51
N THR A 331 0.05 -9.84 -32.27
CA THR A 331 -0.08 -9.21 -33.60
C THR A 331 0.44 -10.13 -34.69
N GLN A 332 -0.28 -10.17 -35.81
CA GLN A 332 0.20 -10.86 -37.00
C GLN A 332 1.43 -10.13 -37.57
N LYS A 333 2.51 -10.86 -37.88
CA LYS A 333 3.68 -10.31 -38.59
C LYS A 333 3.47 -10.33 -40.11
N ILE A 334 4.07 -9.37 -40.81
CA ILE A 334 4.24 -9.46 -42.27
C ILE A 334 5.54 -10.21 -42.54
N ILE A 335 5.48 -11.36 -43.19
CA ILE A 335 6.66 -12.18 -43.49
C ILE A 335 6.94 -12.16 -45.00
N ALA A 336 8.12 -11.68 -45.39
CA ALA A 336 8.52 -11.54 -46.79
C ALA A 336 8.44 -12.88 -47.54
N GLY A 337 7.84 -12.88 -48.75
CA GLY A 337 7.66 -14.09 -49.56
C GLY A 337 6.49 -15.00 -49.15
N TYR A 338 5.76 -14.67 -48.07
CA TYR A 338 4.62 -15.45 -47.58
C TYR A 338 3.34 -14.61 -47.51
N THR A 339 2.19 -15.29 -47.61
CA THR A 339 0.86 -14.73 -47.37
C THR A 339 0.30 -15.39 -46.12
N PHE A 340 -0.26 -14.60 -45.22
CA PHE A 340 -0.98 -15.11 -44.05
C PHE A 340 -2.16 -15.98 -44.48
N VAL A 341 -2.35 -17.10 -43.79
CA VAL A 341 -3.43 -18.06 -44.07
C VAL A 341 -4.47 -18.01 -42.97
N LYS A 342 -4.05 -18.21 -41.72
CA LYS A 342 -4.93 -18.27 -40.55
C LYS A 342 -4.15 -18.12 -39.25
N VAL A 343 -4.86 -17.75 -38.19
CA VAL A 343 -4.39 -17.85 -36.80
C VAL A 343 -4.98 -19.10 -36.16
N ILE A 344 -4.21 -19.76 -35.29
CA ILE A 344 -4.65 -20.86 -34.44
C ILE A 344 -4.46 -20.40 -32.99
N GLY A 345 -5.54 -20.46 -32.20
CA GLY A 345 -5.63 -19.78 -30.91
C GLY A 345 -6.30 -18.41 -31.05
N GLU A 346 -6.55 -17.76 -29.92
CA GLU A 346 -7.19 -16.43 -29.87
C GLU A 346 -6.10 -15.34 -29.80
N PRO A 347 -6.07 -14.37 -30.74
CA PRO A 347 -5.02 -13.35 -30.76
C PRO A 347 -5.17 -12.30 -29.66
N THR A 348 -6.35 -12.20 -29.05
CA THR A 348 -6.66 -11.36 -27.90
C THR A 348 -7.39 -12.18 -26.86
N GLY A 349 -7.09 -11.99 -25.59
CA GLY A 349 -7.71 -12.74 -24.52
C GLY A 349 -7.15 -12.34 -23.17
N LYS A 350 -7.25 -13.24 -22.19
CA LYS A 350 -6.66 -13.06 -20.87
C LYS A 350 -5.57 -14.09 -20.61
N TYR A 351 -4.50 -13.69 -19.94
CA TYR A 351 -3.45 -14.61 -19.48
C TYR A 351 -4.06 -15.73 -18.63
N ALA A 352 -3.64 -16.98 -18.84
CA ALA A 352 -4.17 -18.18 -18.19
C ALA A 352 -3.08 -18.89 -17.36
N GLU A 353 -3.46 -19.88 -16.56
CA GLU A 353 -2.53 -20.67 -15.72
C GLU A 353 -1.45 -21.39 -16.52
N GLU A 354 -1.80 -21.90 -17.71
CA GLU A 354 -0.84 -22.43 -18.66
C GLU A 354 -0.45 -21.36 -19.69
N ASP A 355 0.77 -21.45 -20.22
CA ASP A 355 1.24 -20.57 -21.28
C ASP A 355 0.30 -20.64 -22.50
N VAL A 356 -0.17 -19.48 -22.95
CA VAL A 356 -1.08 -19.38 -24.09
C VAL A 356 -0.27 -19.30 -25.37
N THR A 357 -0.45 -20.27 -26.28
CA THR A 357 0.22 -20.24 -27.60
C THR A 357 -0.73 -19.76 -28.70
N VAL A 358 -0.38 -18.67 -29.38
CA VAL A 358 -1.06 -18.17 -30.57
C VAL A 358 -0.17 -18.40 -31.79
N THR A 359 -0.65 -19.16 -32.77
CA THR A 359 0.15 -19.53 -33.95
C THR A 359 -0.38 -18.86 -35.21
N TYR A 360 0.42 -18.01 -35.82
CA TYR A 360 0.15 -17.40 -37.12
C TYR A 360 0.72 -18.27 -38.23
N VAL A 361 -0.16 -18.82 -39.07
CA VAL A 361 0.18 -19.76 -40.15
C VAL A 361 0.22 -19.04 -41.49
N TYR A 362 1.29 -19.30 -42.25
CA TYR A 362 1.56 -18.67 -43.54
C TYR A 362 1.69 -19.69 -44.68
N LYS A 363 1.57 -19.21 -45.92
CA LYS A 363 1.82 -19.98 -47.15
C LYS A 363 2.71 -19.18 -48.09
N LYS A 364 3.67 -19.85 -48.72
CA LYS A 364 4.56 -19.22 -49.69
C LYS A 364 3.77 -18.65 -50.87
N LYS A 365 4.05 -17.41 -51.29
CA LYS A 365 3.41 -16.78 -52.45
C LYS A 365 3.73 -17.56 -53.74
N PRO A 366 2.77 -17.73 -54.67
CA PRO A 366 3.03 -18.40 -55.94
C PRO A 366 3.93 -17.53 -56.83
N SER A 367 5.04 -18.10 -57.29
CA SER A 367 5.92 -17.46 -58.27
C SER A 367 5.25 -17.44 -59.64
N THR A 368 4.88 -16.26 -60.14
CA THR A 368 4.53 -16.06 -61.55
C THR A 368 5.81 -15.85 -62.37
N PRO A 369 5.93 -16.42 -63.59
CA PRO A 369 7.10 -16.21 -64.43
C PRO A 369 7.02 -14.79 -65.02
N SER A 370 7.84 -13.90 -64.47
CA SER A 370 8.17 -12.61 -65.05
C SER A 370 9.59 -12.66 -65.63
N GLU A 371 9.81 -11.89 -66.69
CA GLU A 371 11.11 -11.55 -67.27
C GLU A 371 12.17 -11.22 -66.19
N PRO A 372 13.47 -11.35 -66.49
CA PRO A 372 14.52 -11.50 -65.47
C PRO A 372 14.55 -10.30 -64.52
N ASN A 373 14.02 -10.48 -63.32
CA ASN A 373 13.84 -9.45 -62.30
C ASN A 373 14.93 -9.51 -61.23
N ASN A 374 15.46 -8.31 -60.94
CA ASN A 374 16.45 -7.95 -59.91
C ASN A 374 15.83 -8.01 -58.48
N PRO A 375 16.57 -8.29 -57.39
CA PRO A 375 16.02 -8.62 -56.05
C PRO A 375 15.42 -7.47 -55.21
N ASP A 376 15.45 -6.21 -55.66
CA ASP A 376 15.32 -5.03 -54.78
C ASP A 376 13.95 -4.33 -54.81
N THR A 377 12.84 -4.97 -54.42
CA THR A 377 11.60 -4.18 -54.18
C THR A 377 10.86 -4.63 -52.93
N PRO A 378 11.09 -3.96 -51.77
CA PRO A 378 10.36 -4.11 -50.52
C PRO A 378 8.87 -3.75 -50.64
N GLY A 379 8.05 -4.20 -49.67
CA GLY A 379 6.61 -3.95 -49.64
C GLY A 379 6.24 -2.46 -49.59
N SER A 380 5.17 -2.05 -50.27
CA SER A 380 4.81 -0.64 -50.44
C SER A 380 4.29 -0.01 -49.15
N VAL A 381 5.03 0.95 -48.59
CA VAL A 381 4.56 1.88 -47.54
C VAL A 381 3.62 2.93 -48.17
N PRO A 382 2.47 3.28 -47.55
CA PRO A 382 1.58 4.31 -48.09
C PRO A 382 2.25 5.68 -48.22
N ASP A 383 2.06 6.38 -49.34
CA ASP A 383 2.67 7.70 -49.58
C ASP A 383 2.28 8.75 -48.52
N GLU A 384 1.09 8.62 -47.93
CA GLU A 384 0.54 9.55 -46.93
C GLU A 384 1.27 9.56 -45.58
N VAL A 385 2.06 8.52 -45.29
CA VAL A 385 2.87 8.44 -44.07
C VAL A 385 4.35 8.71 -44.31
N LEU A 386 4.76 8.98 -45.56
CA LEU A 386 6.17 9.24 -45.90
C LEU A 386 6.58 10.64 -45.48
N LEU A 387 7.73 10.72 -44.82
CA LEU A 387 8.41 11.98 -44.49
C LEU A 387 9.79 11.98 -45.16
N PRO A 388 10.19 13.06 -45.86
CA PRO A 388 11.53 13.13 -46.43
C PRO A 388 12.58 13.34 -45.33
N VAL A 389 13.70 12.62 -45.44
CA VAL A 389 14.93 12.91 -44.70
C VAL A 389 15.88 13.66 -45.63
N TRP A 390 16.11 14.93 -45.32
CA TRP A 390 16.98 15.83 -46.06
C TRP A 390 18.44 15.64 -45.64
N ARG A 391 19.35 15.67 -46.61
CA ARG A 391 20.80 15.57 -46.42
C ARG A 391 21.50 16.85 -46.90
N ALA A 392 22.33 17.41 -46.04
CA ALA A 392 23.21 18.53 -46.37
C ALA A 392 24.64 18.19 -45.99
N TYR A 393 25.59 18.61 -46.82
CA TYR A 393 27.01 18.32 -46.67
C TYR A 393 27.79 19.58 -46.29
N ASN A 394 28.66 19.48 -45.29
CA ASN A 394 29.59 20.54 -44.92
C ASN A 394 30.95 20.32 -45.62
N PHE A 395 31.27 21.19 -46.58
CA PHE A 395 32.56 21.13 -47.29
C PHE A 395 33.77 21.43 -46.39
N GLY A 396 33.56 22.08 -45.24
CA GLY A 396 34.63 22.53 -44.35
C GLY A 396 35.23 21.42 -43.49
N ASP A 397 34.40 20.51 -43.01
CA ASP A 397 34.80 19.42 -42.10
C ASP A 397 34.34 18.03 -42.54
N GLY A 398 33.50 17.93 -43.57
CA GLY A 398 33.02 16.66 -44.12
C GLY A 398 31.72 16.15 -43.49
N ASP A 399 31.11 16.90 -42.56
CA ASP A 399 29.90 16.44 -41.86
C ASP A 399 28.67 16.35 -42.74
N HIS A 400 27.72 15.50 -42.34
CA HIS A 400 26.41 15.39 -42.97
C HIS A 400 25.29 15.54 -41.94
N LEU A 401 24.36 16.47 -42.20
CA LEU A 401 23.10 16.52 -41.45
C LEU A 401 22.07 15.62 -42.11
N TYR A 402 21.33 14.83 -41.31
CA TYR A 402 20.13 14.10 -41.73
C TYR A 402 18.94 14.56 -40.89
N THR A 403 17.95 15.20 -41.51
CA THR A 403 16.81 15.75 -40.77
C THR A 403 15.48 15.65 -41.51
N THR A 404 14.40 15.45 -40.75
CA THR A 404 13.02 15.60 -41.25
C THR A 404 12.51 17.03 -41.13
N SER A 405 13.21 17.90 -40.40
CA SER A 405 12.89 19.31 -40.27
C SER A 405 13.37 20.06 -41.51
N ARG A 406 12.42 20.48 -42.35
CA ARG A 406 12.71 21.32 -43.51
C ARG A 406 13.35 22.66 -43.10
N ASP A 407 12.96 23.21 -41.96
CA ASP A 407 13.49 24.47 -41.44
C ASP A 407 14.96 24.34 -40.99
N GLU A 408 15.31 23.23 -40.32
CA GLU A 408 16.71 22.95 -39.93
C GLU A 408 17.59 22.82 -41.16
N TYR A 409 17.10 22.09 -42.17
CA TYR A 409 17.78 21.92 -43.46
C TYR A 409 18.01 23.24 -44.21
N ASP A 410 16.96 24.05 -44.39
CA ASP A 410 17.06 25.33 -45.11
C ASP A 410 17.96 26.32 -44.35
N TRP A 411 17.95 26.29 -43.02
CA TRP A 411 18.80 27.12 -42.19
C TRP A 411 20.29 26.79 -42.37
N ILE A 412 20.69 25.53 -42.26
CA ILE A 412 22.11 25.15 -42.41
C ILE A 412 22.63 25.34 -43.85
N VAL A 413 21.78 25.11 -44.86
CA VAL A 413 22.11 25.42 -46.26
C VAL A 413 22.31 26.92 -46.43
N GLY A 414 21.47 27.75 -45.79
CA GLY A 414 21.64 29.19 -45.74
C GLY A 414 22.94 29.65 -45.07
N LEU A 415 23.49 28.83 -44.16
CA LEU A 415 24.80 29.04 -43.53
C LEU A 415 25.98 28.56 -44.39
N GLY A 416 25.73 28.03 -45.58
CA GLY A 416 26.76 27.68 -46.56
C GLY A 416 27.02 26.18 -46.70
N TRP A 417 26.23 25.31 -46.06
CA TRP A 417 26.29 23.87 -46.32
C TRP A 417 25.74 23.55 -47.72
N GLN A 418 26.30 22.55 -48.37
CA GLN A 418 25.83 22.10 -49.67
C GLN A 418 24.52 21.33 -49.54
N ALA A 419 23.48 21.81 -50.23
CA ALA A 419 22.21 21.11 -50.35
C ALA A 419 22.34 19.86 -51.23
N GLU A 420 22.11 18.67 -50.66
CA GLU A 420 22.10 17.41 -51.43
C GLU A 420 20.70 16.84 -51.66
N GLY A 421 19.67 17.45 -51.06
CA GLY A 421 18.27 17.11 -51.25
C GLY A 421 17.78 15.97 -50.34
N ILE A 422 16.76 15.25 -50.81
CA ILE A 422 16.18 14.12 -50.07
C ILE A 422 17.12 12.91 -50.24
N ALA A 423 17.72 12.45 -49.15
CA ALA A 423 18.55 11.25 -49.17
C ALA A 423 17.69 9.97 -49.17
N PHE A 424 16.63 9.96 -48.38
CA PHE A 424 15.71 8.83 -48.24
C PHE A 424 14.41 9.26 -47.55
N HIS A 425 13.44 8.35 -47.44
CA HIS A 425 12.15 8.62 -46.77
C HIS A 425 12.03 7.85 -45.46
N SER A 426 11.66 8.56 -44.41
CA SER A 426 11.21 8.04 -43.12
C SER A 426 9.67 7.92 -43.12
N VAL A 427 9.10 7.52 -41.99
CA VAL A 427 7.65 7.48 -41.76
C VAL A 427 7.22 8.41 -40.62
N THR A 428 5.94 8.77 -40.58
CA THR A 428 5.36 9.47 -39.42
C THR A 428 5.43 8.59 -38.16
N PRO A 429 5.51 9.19 -36.96
CA PRO A 429 5.48 8.44 -35.70
C PRO A 429 4.20 7.62 -35.49
N ALA A 430 3.10 7.99 -36.17
CA ALA A 430 1.82 7.31 -36.10
C ALA A 430 1.75 6.04 -36.97
N TYR A 431 2.78 5.78 -37.79
CA TYR A 431 2.85 4.56 -38.58
C TYR A 431 3.09 3.35 -37.67
N GLU A 432 2.27 2.31 -37.83
CA GLU A 432 2.25 1.14 -36.94
C GLU A 432 3.61 0.43 -36.81
N ASN A 433 4.45 0.48 -37.85
CA ASN A 433 5.78 -0.13 -37.86
C ASN A 433 6.93 0.90 -37.75
N ALA A 434 6.67 2.09 -37.19
CA ALA A 434 7.68 3.13 -37.04
C ALA A 434 8.77 2.74 -36.03
N LEU A 435 10.01 2.58 -36.50
CA LEU A 435 11.19 2.28 -35.68
C LEU A 435 11.99 3.56 -35.40
N PRO A 436 12.22 3.95 -34.12
CA PRO A 436 12.87 5.22 -33.80
C PRO A 436 14.37 5.19 -34.12
N VAL A 437 14.84 6.15 -34.92
CA VAL A 437 16.27 6.43 -35.10
C VAL A 437 16.66 7.54 -34.14
N TYR A 438 17.52 7.21 -33.19
CA TYR A 438 18.04 8.12 -32.18
C TYR A 438 19.20 8.95 -32.74
N ARG A 439 19.22 10.26 -32.43
CA ARG A 439 20.24 11.22 -32.86
C ARG A 439 21.07 11.68 -31.66
N LEU A 440 22.40 11.64 -31.78
CA LEU A 440 23.34 12.24 -30.82
C LEU A 440 24.21 13.29 -31.49
N TYR A 441 24.63 14.28 -30.72
CA TYR A 441 25.58 15.31 -31.14
C TYR A 441 26.84 15.26 -30.27
N ASN A 442 28.01 15.26 -30.89
CA ASN A 442 29.28 15.38 -30.19
C ASN A 442 29.69 16.85 -30.08
N PRO A 443 29.67 17.48 -28.88
CA PRO A 443 30.06 18.88 -28.74
C PRO A 443 31.57 19.13 -28.96
N ASN A 444 32.41 18.09 -28.92
CA ASN A 444 33.85 18.20 -29.06
C ASN A 444 34.31 18.10 -30.52
N SER A 445 33.68 17.22 -31.32
CA SER A 445 33.97 17.13 -32.75
C SER A 445 33.03 17.99 -33.58
N GLY A 446 31.75 18.07 -33.24
CA GLY A 446 30.67 18.66 -34.06
C GLY A 446 29.84 17.61 -34.82
N GLU A 447 30.15 16.33 -34.68
CA GLU A 447 29.52 15.22 -35.42
C GLU A 447 28.13 14.86 -34.91
N HIS A 448 27.27 14.41 -35.84
CA HIS A 448 26.01 13.74 -35.51
C HIS A 448 26.08 12.23 -35.75
N PHE A 449 25.53 11.46 -34.82
CA PHE A 449 25.41 10.01 -34.92
C PHE A 449 23.95 9.55 -34.88
N TYR A 450 23.62 8.55 -35.70
CA TYR A 450 22.25 8.03 -35.87
C TYR A 450 22.21 6.52 -35.69
N THR A 451 21.31 6.03 -34.84
CA THR A 451 21.18 4.58 -34.58
C THR A 451 19.77 4.14 -34.24
N LEU A 452 19.39 2.92 -34.65
CA LEU A 452 18.19 2.22 -34.17
C LEU A 452 18.41 1.55 -32.80
N SER A 453 19.68 1.33 -32.41
CA SER A 453 20.03 0.63 -31.18
C SER A 453 19.98 1.61 -30.01
N LYS A 454 18.96 1.46 -29.15
CA LYS A 454 18.89 2.20 -27.89
C LYS A 454 20.12 1.93 -27.01
N ALA A 455 20.69 0.73 -27.06
CA ALA A 455 21.90 0.41 -26.30
C ALA A 455 23.14 1.17 -26.83
N GLU A 456 23.30 1.28 -28.15
CA GLU A 456 24.39 2.07 -28.76
C GLU A 456 24.20 3.55 -28.45
N TYR A 457 22.96 4.05 -28.51
CA TYR A 457 22.62 5.43 -28.13
C TYR A 457 23.01 5.76 -26.69
N GLU A 458 22.68 4.88 -25.74
CA GLU A 458 23.04 5.04 -24.34
C GLU A 458 24.55 4.95 -24.10
N ALA A 459 25.23 4.02 -24.79
CA ALA A 459 26.68 3.85 -24.68
C ALA A 459 27.45 5.07 -25.23
N VAL A 460 27.08 5.57 -26.41
CA VAL A 460 27.71 6.75 -27.03
C VAL A 460 27.48 8.01 -26.18
N ALA A 461 26.29 8.15 -25.60
CA ALA A 461 26.02 9.24 -24.66
C ALA A 461 26.88 9.18 -23.39
N ALA A 462 27.16 7.97 -22.87
CA ALA A 462 28.03 7.78 -21.71
C ALA A 462 29.48 8.22 -21.98
N GLU A 463 29.92 8.18 -23.23
CA GLU A 463 31.22 8.70 -23.69
C GLU A 463 31.24 10.24 -23.90
N GLY A 464 30.19 10.94 -23.45
CA GLY A 464 30.13 12.40 -23.41
C GLY A 464 29.42 13.08 -24.59
N TRP A 465 28.68 12.31 -25.40
CA TRP A 465 27.84 12.86 -26.48
C TRP A 465 26.50 13.35 -25.93
N ASN A 466 25.98 14.42 -26.52
CA ASN A 466 24.69 14.98 -26.18
C ASN A 466 23.56 14.18 -26.84
N LYS A 467 22.60 13.76 -26.02
CA LYS A 467 21.35 13.12 -26.44
C LYS A 467 20.40 14.15 -27.05
N GLU A 468 20.09 14.02 -28.33
CA GLU A 468 19.12 14.89 -29.01
C GLU A 468 17.74 14.25 -29.21
N GLY A 469 17.58 12.97 -28.82
CA GLY A 469 16.31 12.26 -28.87
C GLY A 469 16.09 11.52 -30.19
N ILE A 470 14.83 11.44 -30.64
CA ILE A 470 14.44 10.75 -31.87
C ILE A 470 14.51 11.74 -33.03
N GLY A 471 15.38 11.48 -34.01
CA GLY A 471 15.51 12.32 -35.20
C GLY A 471 14.43 12.03 -36.26
N TYR A 472 14.11 10.75 -36.46
CA TYR A 472 13.09 10.27 -37.40
C TYR A 472 12.74 8.79 -37.16
N TYR A 473 11.76 8.27 -37.90
CA TYR A 473 11.30 6.89 -37.78
C TYR A 473 11.48 6.13 -39.09
N MET A 474 12.11 4.96 -39.03
CA MET A 474 12.35 4.09 -40.18
C MET A 474 11.41 2.90 -40.17
N VAL A 475 11.46 2.06 -41.20
CA VAL A 475 10.62 0.87 -41.32
C VAL A 475 11.43 -0.40 -41.09
N PRO A 476 10.79 -1.54 -40.80
CA PRO A 476 11.49 -2.82 -40.72
C PRO A 476 12.01 -3.25 -42.10
N GLU A 477 13.01 -4.14 -42.10
CA GLU A 477 13.70 -4.66 -43.30
C GLU A 477 12.78 -5.11 -44.43
N ASN A 478 11.70 -5.80 -44.09
CA ASN A 478 10.75 -6.34 -45.07
C ASN A 478 9.90 -5.26 -45.78
N LEU A 479 9.93 -4.01 -45.31
CA LEU A 479 9.15 -2.89 -45.81
C LEU A 479 10.02 -1.77 -46.39
N GLY A 480 11.35 -1.86 -46.31
CA GLY A 480 12.21 -0.74 -46.66
C GLY A 480 13.48 -1.11 -47.40
N TYR A 481 14.09 -0.08 -47.97
CA TYR A 481 15.33 -0.14 -48.73
C TYR A 481 16.50 0.09 -47.77
N ALA A 482 17.53 -0.74 -47.86
CA ALA A 482 18.70 -0.65 -46.99
C ALA A 482 19.36 0.73 -47.06
N ILE A 483 19.68 1.28 -45.89
CA ILE A 483 20.58 2.42 -45.72
C ILE A 483 21.88 1.88 -45.12
N TYR A 484 22.94 1.98 -45.89
CA TYR A 484 24.28 1.55 -45.52
C TYR A 484 24.98 2.61 -44.67
N ARG A 485 25.71 2.17 -43.66
CA ARG A 485 26.57 2.99 -42.81
C ARG A 485 28.02 2.64 -43.10
N VAL A 486 28.83 3.66 -43.38
CA VAL A 486 30.27 3.51 -43.56
C VAL A 486 31.00 4.51 -42.66
N PHE A 487 32.13 4.07 -42.11
CA PHE A 487 32.94 4.85 -41.17
C PHE A 487 34.30 5.20 -41.76
N ASN A 488 34.77 6.43 -41.57
CA ASN A 488 36.09 6.88 -41.99
C ASN A 488 37.06 6.90 -40.80
N PRO A 489 37.92 5.87 -40.63
CA PRO A 489 38.87 5.83 -39.51
C PRO A 489 39.95 6.92 -39.58
N ASN A 490 40.08 7.60 -40.72
CA ASN A 490 41.05 8.68 -40.92
C ASN A 490 40.43 10.07 -40.71
N ALA A 491 39.14 10.18 -40.40
CA ALA A 491 38.51 11.44 -40.06
C ALA A 491 39.08 11.96 -38.73
N THR A 492 39.53 13.22 -38.71
CA THR A 492 40.09 13.88 -37.52
C THR A 492 39.11 14.86 -36.87
N GLY A 493 37.84 14.84 -37.28
CA GLY A 493 36.75 15.73 -36.87
C GLY A 493 35.38 15.18 -37.30
N PRO A 494 34.36 16.03 -37.49
CA PRO A 494 33.06 15.65 -38.06
C PRO A 494 33.15 14.90 -39.39
N GLY A 495 32.05 14.26 -39.80
CA GLY A 495 32.01 13.53 -41.07
C GLY A 495 32.70 12.18 -41.04
N SER A 496 32.80 11.55 -39.86
CA SER A 496 33.36 10.20 -39.75
C SER A 496 32.36 9.12 -40.18
N HIS A 497 31.06 9.40 -40.23
CA HIS A 497 30.03 8.47 -40.72
C HIS A 497 29.24 9.01 -41.92
N LEU A 498 28.90 8.12 -42.85
CA LEU A 498 27.94 8.39 -43.93
C LEU A 498 26.79 7.38 -43.90
N PHE A 499 25.57 7.85 -44.12
CA PHE A 499 24.37 7.04 -44.30
C PHE A 499 23.85 7.20 -45.73
N THR A 500 23.84 6.11 -46.50
CA THR A 500 23.44 6.17 -47.91
C THR A 500 22.55 5.00 -48.32
N LYS A 501 21.58 5.29 -49.19
CA LYS A 501 20.79 4.27 -49.87
C LYS A 501 21.57 3.59 -51.02
N SER A 502 22.66 4.20 -51.47
CA SER A 502 23.46 3.71 -52.59
C SER A 502 24.55 2.75 -52.10
N ARG A 503 24.38 1.46 -52.39
CA ARG A 503 25.45 0.49 -52.15
C ARG A 503 26.72 0.84 -52.93
N GLU A 504 26.57 1.41 -54.13
CA GLU A 504 27.69 1.85 -54.96
C GLU A 504 28.48 3.01 -54.31
N GLU A 505 27.80 3.94 -53.64
CA GLU A 505 28.46 5.04 -52.89
C GLU A 505 29.24 4.48 -51.70
N ALA A 506 28.65 3.54 -50.96
CA ALA A 506 29.33 2.84 -49.87
C ALA A 506 30.56 2.05 -50.37
N ASP A 507 30.42 1.25 -51.42
CA ASP A 507 31.51 0.46 -52.02
C ASP A 507 32.65 1.34 -52.52
N TRP A 508 32.31 2.49 -53.11
CA TRP A 508 33.31 3.46 -53.55
C TRP A 508 34.09 4.04 -52.37
N LEU A 509 33.43 4.42 -51.28
CA LEU A 509 34.11 4.91 -50.07
C LEU A 509 34.97 3.84 -49.40
N ILE A 510 34.50 2.60 -49.37
CA ILE A 510 35.27 1.46 -48.87
C ILE A 510 36.55 1.26 -49.71
N SER A 511 36.46 1.44 -51.03
CA SER A 511 37.65 1.39 -51.90
C SER A 511 38.67 2.51 -51.62
N LEU A 512 38.22 3.60 -50.99
CA LEU A 512 39.05 4.71 -50.53
C LEU A 512 39.56 4.56 -49.09
N GLY A 513 39.28 3.42 -48.43
CA GLY A 513 39.77 3.10 -47.10
C GLY A 513 38.78 3.38 -45.95
N TRP A 514 37.49 3.56 -46.26
CA TRP A 514 36.43 3.56 -45.25
C TRP A 514 36.08 2.14 -44.83
N GLU A 515 35.53 1.98 -43.63
CA GLU A 515 35.08 0.71 -43.07
C GLU A 515 33.58 0.52 -43.33
N ASP A 516 33.20 -0.70 -43.74
CA ASP A 516 31.80 -1.08 -43.91
C ASP A 516 31.21 -1.47 -42.55
N GLU A 517 30.20 -0.74 -42.10
CA GLU A 517 29.47 -1.06 -40.87
C GLU A 517 28.12 -1.74 -41.16
N GLY A 518 27.84 -2.05 -42.43
CA GLY A 518 26.67 -2.78 -42.87
C GLY A 518 25.42 -1.90 -42.99
N ILE A 519 24.25 -2.52 -42.81
CA ILE A 519 22.96 -1.84 -42.93
C ILE A 519 22.60 -1.24 -41.58
N ALA A 520 22.46 0.09 -41.52
CA ALA A 520 22.06 0.78 -40.28
C ALA A 520 20.55 0.71 -40.04
N PHE A 521 19.74 0.86 -41.09
CA PHE A 521 18.27 0.85 -41.03
C PHE A 521 17.66 0.81 -42.43
N TYR A 522 16.33 0.73 -42.53
CA TYR A 522 15.61 0.61 -43.79
C TYR A 522 14.66 1.78 -44.04
N SER A 523 14.81 2.44 -45.19
CA SER A 523 13.97 3.55 -45.62
C SER A 523 12.67 3.10 -46.26
N ALA A 524 11.60 3.84 -46.05
CA ALA A 524 10.28 3.53 -46.60
C ALA A 524 10.17 3.68 -48.14
N ARG A 525 11.08 4.41 -48.81
CA ARG A 525 10.98 4.65 -50.25
C ARG A 525 12.30 4.92 -50.95
#